data_AF-A0AAW4BJN0-F1
#
_entry.id   AF-A0AAW4BJN0-F1
#
_cell.length_a   1.000
_cell.length_b   1.000
_cell.length_c   1.000
_cell.angle_alpha   90.00
_cell.angle_beta   90.00
_cell.angle_gamma   90.00
#
_symmetry.space_group_name_H-M   'P 1'
#
loop_
_entity.id
_entity.type
_entity.pdbx_description
1 polymer ?
#
loop_
_entity_poly.entity_id
_entity_poly.type
_entity_poly.pdbx_seq_one_letter_code
_entity_poly.pdbx_strand_id
1 'polypeptide(L)'
;GKPNAKASKTYPANHRTPLVDVDGLIKGYTNQFSRPVNIKTIPRWRWVDATPIREDNPEQMKQLYRAYSNLIELMEKRDFEGLKMAYSLSMREHAKADGYFAKPEDFYDAVEFEDTFATYPDAKVKPRRDWSEYQFKSYMDGRLVRLMDKKSSSPLRITSAKNDLERTFT
;
A
#
# COMPACT_ATOMS: atom_id res chain seq x y z
N GLY A 1 -24.41 27.69 0.87
CA GLY A 1 -25.22 27.24 2.02
C GLY A 1 -24.36 26.43 2.96
N LYS A 2 -24.56 26.53 4.27
CA LYS A 2 -23.83 25.69 5.25
C LYS A 2 -24.26 24.22 5.07
N PRO A 3 -23.34 23.25 5.04
CA PRO A 3 -23.73 21.84 5.06
C PRO A 3 -24.62 21.57 6.28
N ASN A 4 -25.80 21.02 6.07
CA ASN A 4 -26.68 20.56 7.14
C ASN A 4 -27.18 19.14 6.82
N ALA A 5 -27.51 18.37 7.85
CA ALA A 5 -27.94 16.98 7.70
C ALA A 5 -29.18 16.82 6.78
N LYS A 6 -30.02 17.86 6.66
CA LYS A 6 -31.21 17.87 5.80
C LYS A 6 -30.89 17.87 4.30
N ALA A 7 -29.73 18.38 3.91
CA ALA A 7 -29.29 18.41 2.51
C ALA A 7 -28.39 17.21 2.13
N SER A 8 -28.10 16.31 3.08
CA SER A 8 -27.26 15.14 2.83
C SER A 8 -28.03 14.04 2.09
N LYS A 9 -27.35 13.32 1.19
CA LYS A 9 -27.93 12.16 0.50
C LYS A 9 -28.36 11.11 1.53
N THR A 10 -29.60 10.65 1.43
CA THR A 10 -30.15 9.64 2.33
C THR A 10 -29.53 8.28 2.04
N TYR A 11 -28.70 7.76 2.97
CA TYR A 11 -28.12 6.43 2.83
C TYR A 11 -29.17 5.32 3.05
N PRO A 12 -29.04 4.14 2.42
CA PRO A 12 -29.92 2.99 2.64
C PRO A 12 -29.99 2.60 4.14
N ALA A 13 -31.18 2.22 4.61
CA ALA A 13 -31.48 2.05 6.04
C ALA A 13 -30.60 1.01 6.75
N ASN A 14 -30.18 -0.03 6.04
CA ASN A 14 -29.31 -1.12 6.52
C ASN A 14 -27.86 -0.68 6.85
N HIS A 15 -27.44 0.51 6.44
CA HIS A 15 -26.11 1.06 6.73
C HIS A 15 -26.15 2.23 7.73
N ARG A 16 -27.32 2.56 8.29
CA ARG A 16 -27.48 3.65 9.25
C ARG A 16 -27.12 3.16 10.66
N THR A 17 -26.12 3.78 11.26
CA THR A 17 -25.98 3.82 12.73
C THR A 17 -26.57 5.15 13.19
N PRO A 18 -27.44 5.17 14.22
CA PRO A 18 -27.97 6.44 14.73
C PRO A 18 -26.82 7.32 15.21
N LEU A 19 -26.80 8.58 14.75
CA LEU A 19 -25.90 9.61 15.27
C LEU A 19 -26.21 9.80 16.76
N VAL A 20 -25.16 9.90 17.58
CA VAL A 20 -25.31 10.39 18.94
C VAL A 20 -25.33 11.90 18.80
N ASP A 21 -26.51 12.49 18.96
CA ASP A 21 -26.74 13.93 18.89
C ASP A 21 -26.71 14.53 17.46
N VAL A 22 -27.82 14.36 16.73
CA VAL A 22 -28.02 14.86 15.34
C VAL A 22 -27.94 16.38 15.20
N ASP A 23 -28.09 17.11 16.29
CA ASP A 23 -28.02 18.57 16.30
C ASP A 23 -26.58 19.09 16.36
N GLY A 24 -25.64 18.24 16.77
CA GLY A 24 -24.22 18.56 16.90
C GLY A 24 -23.93 19.52 18.06
N LEU A 25 -22.73 19.43 18.61
CA LEU A 25 -22.28 20.28 19.71
C LEU A 25 -21.54 21.48 19.13
N ILE A 26 -22.09 22.69 19.33
CA ILE A 26 -21.41 23.93 18.93
C ILE A 26 -20.24 24.16 19.88
N LYS A 27 -19.01 24.15 19.35
CA LYS A 27 -17.79 24.47 20.11
C LYS A 27 -17.05 25.62 19.44
N GLY A 28 -17.35 26.84 19.89
CA GLY A 28 -16.87 28.05 19.23
C GLY A 28 -17.48 28.18 17.83
N TYR A 29 -16.65 28.19 16.79
CA TYR A 29 -17.09 28.29 15.38
C TYR A 29 -17.31 26.92 14.70
N THR A 30 -17.19 25.80 15.43
CA THR A 30 -17.33 24.45 14.86
C THR A 30 -18.57 23.73 15.39
N ASN A 31 -19.15 22.86 14.56
CA ASN A 31 -20.20 21.92 14.95
C ASN A 31 -19.60 20.51 15.00
N GLN A 32 -19.64 19.89 16.18
CA GLN A 32 -19.10 18.55 16.41
C GLN A 32 -20.21 17.50 16.40
N PHE A 33 -20.02 16.40 15.69
CA PHE A 33 -20.91 15.24 15.71
C PHE A 33 -20.13 14.00 16.15
N SER A 34 -20.79 13.06 16.81
CA SER A 34 -20.19 11.78 17.19
C SER A 34 -21.11 10.62 16.81
N ARG A 35 -20.52 9.49 16.44
CA ARG A 35 -21.26 8.24 16.24
C ARG A 35 -20.42 7.06 16.74
N PRO A 36 -20.99 6.15 17.54
CA PRO A 36 -20.36 4.88 17.82
C PRO A 36 -20.40 4.04 16.55
N VAL A 37 -19.24 3.54 16.11
CA VAL A 37 -19.14 2.60 14.99
C VAL A 37 -18.81 1.23 15.57
N ASN A 38 -19.66 0.24 15.28
CA ASN A 38 -19.42 -1.14 15.67
C ASN A 38 -18.81 -1.90 14.50
N ILE A 39 -17.52 -2.24 14.61
CA ILE A 39 -16.81 -3.07 13.64
C ILE A 39 -17.00 -4.53 14.06
N LYS A 40 -17.91 -5.24 13.40
CA LYS A 40 -18.25 -6.64 13.75
C LYS A 40 -17.15 -7.64 13.36
N THR A 41 -16.39 -7.34 12.32
CA THR A 41 -15.34 -8.23 11.82
C THR A 41 -14.18 -7.39 11.28
N ILE A 42 -12.99 -7.60 11.82
CA ILE A 42 -11.74 -7.13 11.20
C ILE A 42 -11.15 -8.32 10.46
N PRO A 43 -10.83 -8.19 9.15
CA PRO A 43 -10.14 -9.25 8.43
C PRO A 43 -8.86 -9.67 9.15
N ARG A 44 -8.65 -10.98 9.32
CA ARG A 44 -7.33 -11.50 9.69
C ARG A 44 -6.44 -11.46 8.44
N TRP A 45 -5.53 -10.49 8.40
CA TRP A 45 -4.54 -10.36 7.33
C TRP A 45 -3.50 -11.47 7.40
N ARG A 46 -2.90 -11.81 6.27
CA ARG A 46 -1.94 -12.92 6.19
C ARG A 46 -0.67 -12.64 6.98
N TRP A 47 -0.28 -11.38 7.12
CA TRP A 47 0.84 -10.99 7.98
C TRP A 47 0.61 -11.30 9.46
N VAL A 48 -0.64 -11.44 9.94
CA VAL A 48 -0.92 -11.72 11.37
C VAL A 48 -0.31 -13.05 11.81
N ASP A 49 -0.31 -14.05 10.91
CA ASP A 49 0.25 -15.37 11.17
C ASP A 49 1.62 -15.58 10.51
N ALA A 50 2.21 -14.54 9.91
CA ALA A 50 3.50 -14.66 9.26
C ALA A 50 4.61 -14.85 10.29
N THR A 51 5.60 -15.67 9.93
CA THR A 51 6.83 -15.82 10.71
C THR A 51 7.62 -14.50 10.68
N PRO A 52 7.95 -13.92 11.83
CA PRO A 52 8.79 -12.72 11.87
C PRO A 52 10.14 -12.93 11.21
N ILE A 53 10.54 -11.96 10.38
CA ILE A 53 11.89 -11.84 9.86
C ILE A 53 12.72 -11.02 10.85
N ARG A 54 13.88 -11.56 11.23
CA ARG A 54 14.84 -10.88 12.10
C ARG A 54 16.06 -10.46 11.30
N GLU A 55 16.50 -9.23 11.52
CA GLU A 55 17.70 -8.68 10.87
C GLU A 55 18.98 -9.44 11.28
N ASP A 56 19.02 -9.95 12.51
CA ASP A 56 20.14 -10.73 13.04
C ASP A 56 20.21 -12.17 12.51
N ASN A 57 19.27 -12.58 11.66
CA ASN A 57 19.20 -13.92 11.09
C ASN A 57 19.68 -13.92 9.63
N PRO A 58 20.90 -14.39 9.33
CA PRO A 58 21.48 -14.31 7.99
C PRO A 58 20.68 -15.06 6.93
N GLU A 59 20.07 -16.20 7.27
CA GLU A 59 19.30 -16.99 6.31
C GLU A 59 17.98 -16.30 5.93
N GLN A 60 17.30 -15.69 6.90
CA GLN A 60 16.10 -14.90 6.61
C GLN A 60 16.44 -13.66 5.77
N MET A 61 17.54 -12.97 6.08
CA MET A 61 18.00 -11.82 5.29
C MET A 61 18.40 -12.22 3.86
N LYS A 62 19.07 -13.36 3.70
CA LYS A 62 19.38 -13.93 2.38
C LYS A 62 18.13 -14.22 1.56
N GLN A 63 17.09 -14.77 2.19
CA GLN A 63 15.79 -14.99 1.53
C GLN A 63 15.13 -13.67 1.14
N LEU A 64 15.18 -12.65 1.99
CA LEU A 64 14.66 -11.32 1.68
C LEU A 64 15.39 -10.69 0.49
N TYR A 65 16.72 -10.75 0.45
CA TYR A 65 17.51 -10.27 -0.68
C TYR A 65 17.16 -11.00 -1.98
N ARG A 66 16.97 -12.32 -1.91
CA ARG A 66 16.54 -13.11 -3.06
C ARG A 66 15.16 -12.71 -3.55
N ALA A 67 14.21 -12.43 -2.65
CA ALA A 67 12.88 -11.94 -3.03
C ALA A 67 12.96 -10.62 -3.79
N TYR A 68 13.74 -9.66 -3.30
CA TYR A 68 13.98 -8.40 -4.01
C TYR A 68 14.70 -8.59 -5.35
N SER A 69 15.72 -9.46 -5.42
CA SER A 69 16.41 -9.77 -6.67
C SER A 69 15.46 -10.36 -7.72
N ASN A 70 14.59 -11.29 -7.32
CA ASN A 70 13.59 -11.86 -8.22
C ASN A 70 12.63 -10.77 -8.74
N LEU A 71 12.16 -9.87 -7.87
CA LEU A 71 11.30 -8.75 -8.28
C LEU A 71 12.02 -7.81 -9.25
N ILE A 72 13.30 -7.50 -9.01
CA ILE A 72 14.12 -6.69 -9.93
C ILE A 72 14.22 -7.37 -11.29
N GLU A 73 14.47 -8.68 -11.33
CA GLU A 73 14.54 -9.45 -12.57
C GLU A 73 13.21 -9.41 -13.35
N LEU A 74 12.08 -9.54 -12.66
CA LEU A 74 10.75 -9.38 -13.27
C LEU A 74 10.55 -7.97 -13.83
N MET A 75 10.96 -6.94 -13.09
CA MET A 75 10.91 -5.55 -13.56
C MET A 75 11.80 -5.32 -14.80
N GLU A 76 13.00 -5.88 -14.82
CA GLU A 76 13.95 -5.76 -15.93
C GLU A 76 13.42 -6.43 -17.20
N LYS A 77 12.79 -7.60 -17.05
CA LYS A 77 12.13 -8.33 -18.14
C LYS A 77 10.79 -7.71 -18.55
N ARG A 78 10.28 -6.74 -17.79
CA ARG A 78 8.93 -6.19 -17.92
C ARG A 78 7.86 -7.30 -17.89
N ASP A 79 8.08 -8.30 -17.03
CA ASP A 79 7.13 -9.38 -16.81
C ASP A 79 6.00 -8.90 -15.89
N PHE A 80 5.06 -8.18 -16.49
CA PHE A 80 3.96 -7.53 -15.78
C PHE A 80 3.00 -8.53 -15.13
N GLU A 81 2.73 -9.66 -15.80
CA GLU A 81 1.95 -10.74 -15.20
C GLU A 81 2.67 -11.36 -14.00
N GLY A 82 3.99 -11.58 -14.10
CA GLY A 82 4.81 -12.03 -12.98
C GLY A 82 4.80 -11.06 -11.79
N LEU A 83 4.89 -9.75 -12.05
CA LEU A 83 4.80 -8.71 -11.02
C LEU A 83 3.41 -8.66 -10.36
N LYS A 84 2.35 -8.75 -11.16
CA LYS A 84 0.96 -8.82 -10.68
C LYS A 84 0.72 -10.05 -9.83
N MET A 85 1.25 -11.20 -10.23
CA MET A 85 1.20 -12.43 -9.43
C MET A 85 1.93 -12.26 -8.09
N ALA A 86 3.11 -11.65 -8.08
CA ALA A 86 3.87 -11.37 -6.85
C ALA A 86 3.11 -10.42 -5.91
N TYR A 87 2.40 -9.43 -6.46
CA TYR A 87 1.57 -8.48 -5.70
C TYR A 87 0.19 -9.04 -5.31
N SER A 88 -0.20 -10.20 -5.85
CA SER A 88 -1.59 -10.68 -5.83
C SER A 88 -2.19 -10.83 -4.43
N LEU A 89 -1.38 -11.18 -3.43
CA LEU A 89 -1.82 -11.25 -2.04
C LEU A 89 -2.18 -9.86 -1.51
N SER A 90 -1.28 -8.89 -1.69
CA SER A 90 -1.47 -7.51 -1.22
C SER A 90 -2.71 -6.89 -1.84
N MET A 91 -2.88 -6.99 -3.16
CA MET A 91 -4.05 -6.39 -3.82
C MET A 91 -5.39 -7.00 -3.39
N ARG A 92 -5.44 -8.32 -3.13
CA ARG A 92 -6.66 -8.96 -2.59
C ARG A 92 -6.96 -8.49 -1.17
N GLU A 93 -5.91 -8.26 -0.38
CA GLU A 93 -6.05 -7.73 0.98
C GLU A 93 -6.51 -6.27 0.97
N HIS A 94 -5.98 -5.45 0.06
CA HIS A 94 -6.46 -4.08 -0.17
C HIS A 94 -7.92 -4.03 -0.59
N ALA A 95 -8.34 -4.83 -1.58
CA ALA A 95 -9.75 -4.88 -1.99
C ALA A 95 -10.67 -5.28 -0.84
N LYS A 96 -10.25 -6.23 -0.01
CA LYS A 96 -11.01 -6.60 1.20
C LYS A 96 -11.08 -5.46 2.23
N ALA A 97 -9.99 -4.72 2.42
CA ALA A 97 -9.94 -3.57 3.33
C ALA A 97 -10.85 -2.44 2.86
N ASP A 98 -10.92 -2.23 1.55
CA ASP A 98 -11.79 -1.28 0.87
C ASP A 98 -13.25 -1.78 0.77
N GLY A 99 -13.61 -2.88 1.43
CA GLY A 99 -14.97 -3.43 1.37
C GLY A 99 -15.40 -3.86 -0.04
N TYR A 100 -14.43 -4.14 -0.92
CA TYR A 100 -14.58 -4.48 -2.32
C TYR A 100 -15.26 -3.39 -3.17
N PHE A 101 -15.10 -2.11 -2.81
CA PHE A 101 -15.51 -1.01 -3.71
C PHE A 101 -14.64 -0.97 -4.97
N ALA A 102 -13.34 -1.24 -4.85
CA ALA A 102 -12.42 -1.51 -5.95
C ALA A 102 -12.09 -3.01 -6.09
N LYS A 103 -11.76 -3.43 -7.32
CA LYS A 103 -11.24 -4.77 -7.61
C LYS A 103 -9.78 -4.86 -7.15
N PRO A 104 -9.26 -6.07 -6.86
CA PRO A 104 -7.84 -6.26 -6.57
C PRO A 104 -6.95 -5.65 -7.65
N GLU A 105 -7.28 -5.86 -8.92
CA GLU A 105 -6.48 -5.38 -10.05
C GLU A 105 -6.35 -3.85 -10.04
N ASP A 106 -7.38 -3.11 -9.63
CA ASP A 106 -7.34 -1.65 -9.53
C ASP A 106 -6.25 -1.17 -8.55
N PHE A 107 -5.93 -1.95 -7.50
CA PHE A 107 -4.85 -1.64 -6.57
C PHE A 107 -3.47 -1.96 -7.12
N TYR A 108 -3.36 -2.93 -8.02
CA TYR A 108 -2.12 -3.20 -8.73
C TYR A 108 -1.85 -2.11 -9.77
N ASP A 109 -2.89 -1.74 -10.53
CA ASP A 109 -2.82 -0.67 -11.52
C ASP A 109 -2.44 0.67 -10.86
N ALA A 110 -2.97 0.95 -9.66
CA ALA A 110 -2.61 2.14 -8.87
C ALA A 110 -1.13 2.20 -8.40
N VAL A 111 -0.38 1.10 -8.50
CA VAL A 111 1.08 1.13 -8.29
C VAL A 111 1.79 1.75 -9.50
N GLU A 112 1.13 1.77 -10.66
CA GLU A 112 1.56 2.37 -11.92
C GLU A 112 2.89 1.81 -12.46
N PHE A 113 3.16 0.51 -12.21
CA PHE A 113 4.36 -0.15 -12.74
C PHE A 113 4.37 -0.14 -14.29
N GLU A 114 3.29 -0.63 -14.89
CA GLU A 114 3.12 -0.69 -16.35
C GLU A 114 3.03 0.70 -16.95
N ASP A 115 2.19 1.55 -16.34
CA ASP A 115 1.97 2.92 -16.77
C ASP A 115 3.25 3.75 -16.77
N THR A 116 4.17 3.51 -15.83
CA THR A 116 5.47 4.19 -15.83
C THR A 116 6.26 3.87 -17.11
N PHE A 117 6.32 2.61 -17.54
CA PHE A 117 7.01 2.24 -18.78
C PHE A 117 6.27 2.67 -20.04
N ALA A 118 4.93 2.69 -20.00
CA ALA A 118 4.11 3.17 -21.12
C ALA A 118 4.24 4.69 -21.31
N THR A 119 4.25 5.44 -20.21
CA THR A 119 4.31 6.92 -20.21
C THR A 119 5.69 7.44 -20.57
N TYR A 120 6.75 6.76 -20.11
CA TYR A 120 8.13 7.22 -20.27
C TYR A 120 8.94 6.21 -21.10
N PRO A 121 9.09 6.42 -22.43
CA PRO A 121 9.75 5.44 -23.30
C PRO A 121 11.22 5.15 -22.95
N ASP A 122 11.91 6.10 -22.29
CA ASP A 122 13.28 5.91 -21.81
C ASP A 122 13.36 5.34 -20.38
N ALA A 123 12.21 5.01 -19.78
CA ALA A 123 12.18 4.39 -18.46
C ALA A 123 12.87 3.03 -18.46
N LYS A 124 13.71 2.85 -17.44
CA LYS A 124 14.45 1.61 -17.17
C LYS A 124 14.49 1.35 -15.69
N VAL A 125 14.66 0.08 -15.32
CA VAL A 125 14.96 -0.29 -13.94
C VAL A 125 16.29 0.34 -13.55
N LYS A 126 16.30 1.04 -12.42
CA LYS A 126 17.52 1.64 -11.88
C LYS A 126 18.34 0.53 -11.24
N PRO A 127 19.63 0.35 -11.61
CA PRO A 127 20.47 -0.65 -10.99
C PRO A 127 20.43 -0.55 -9.46
N ARG A 128 20.24 -1.70 -8.81
CA ARG A 128 20.27 -1.80 -7.36
C ARG A 128 21.66 -1.43 -6.85
N ARG A 129 21.70 -0.72 -5.71
CA ARG A 129 22.95 -0.43 -4.98
C ARG A 129 23.43 -1.64 -4.21
N ASP A 130 24.55 -1.57 -3.49
CA ASP A 130 24.99 -2.69 -2.66
C ASP A 130 23.97 -2.99 -1.53
N TRP A 131 23.86 -4.25 -1.09
CA TRP A 131 22.90 -4.61 -0.03
C TRP A 131 23.20 -3.89 1.29
N SER A 132 24.48 -3.64 1.58
CA SER A 132 24.94 -2.91 2.76
C SER A 132 24.49 -1.44 2.79
N GLU A 133 24.04 -0.89 1.66
CA GLU A 133 23.50 0.47 1.60
C GLU A 133 22.03 0.57 2.03
N TYR A 134 21.36 -0.59 2.22
CA TYR A 134 19.97 -0.65 2.63
C TYR A 134 19.85 -0.98 4.12
N GLN A 135 18.96 -0.26 4.80
CA GLN A 135 18.54 -0.54 6.15
C GLN A 135 17.31 -1.44 6.13
N PHE A 136 17.30 -2.43 7.01
CA PHE A 136 16.11 -3.20 7.31
C PHE A 136 15.11 -2.36 8.12
N LYS A 137 13.83 -2.42 7.74
CA LYS A 137 12.72 -1.84 8.49
C LYS A 137 11.66 -2.89 8.70
N SER A 138 11.26 -3.07 9.95
CA SER A 138 10.21 -4.00 10.36
C SER A 138 9.00 -3.28 10.90
N TYR A 139 7.84 -3.84 10.63
CA TYR A 139 6.54 -3.46 11.17
C TYR A 139 5.85 -4.72 11.70
N MET A 140 4.84 -4.53 12.55
CA MET A 140 4.02 -5.62 13.09
C MET A 140 4.87 -6.76 13.70
N ASP A 141 5.86 -6.39 14.51
CA ASP A 141 6.86 -7.28 15.13
C ASP A 141 7.65 -8.14 14.12
N GLY A 142 8.08 -7.56 13.00
CA GLY A 142 8.90 -8.25 12.00
C GLY A 142 8.11 -9.09 10.99
N ARG A 143 6.78 -9.05 11.05
CA ARG A 143 5.89 -9.79 10.13
C ARG A 143 5.68 -9.07 8.79
N LEU A 144 5.96 -7.77 8.76
CA LEU A 144 6.08 -6.97 7.56
C LEU A 144 7.44 -6.30 7.56
N VAL A 145 8.15 -6.36 6.43
CA VAL A 145 9.50 -5.82 6.34
C VAL A 145 9.72 -5.13 5.00
N ARG A 146 10.65 -4.18 4.97
CA ARG A 146 11.14 -3.56 3.75
C ARG A 146 12.61 -3.19 3.89
N LEU A 147 13.28 -3.10 2.75
CA LEU A 147 14.63 -2.51 2.64
C LEU A 147 14.52 -1.07 2.15
N MET A 148 15.30 -0.18 2.75
CA MET A 148 15.34 1.24 2.36
C MET A 148 16.75 1.79 2.36
N ASP A 149 17.11 2.56 1.34
CA ASP A 149 18.36 3.32 1.34
C ASP A 149 18.25 4.58 2.23
N LYS A 150 19.34 5.36 2.30
CA LYS A 150 19.39 6.61 3.09
C LYS A 150 18.34 7.66 2.70
N LYS A 151 17.77 7.56 1.49
CA LYS A 151 16.69 8.43 0.99
C LYS A 151 15.30 7.80 1.18
N SER A 152 15.20 6.76 2.01
CA SER A 152 13.97 5.97 2.21
C SER A 152 13.44 5.29 0.93
N SER A 153 14.30 5.13 -0.09
CA SER A 153 13.93 4.48 -1.35
C SER A 153 14.17 2.98 -1.28
N SER A 154 13.25 2.21 -1.87
CA SER A 154 13.36 0.75 -2.00
C SER A 154 14.45 0.35 -3.01
N PRO A 155 14.96 -0.90 -2.95
CA PRO A 155 15.69 -1.52 -4.04
C PRO A 155 14.95 -1.49 -5.39
N LEU A 156 13.62 -1.56 -5.37
CA LEU A 156 12.76 -1.57 -6.54
C LEU A 156 12.56 -0.14 -7.06
N ARG A 157 13.20 0.19 -8.19
CA ARG A 157 13.21 1.55 -8.75
C ARG A 157 13.16 1.56 -10.26
N ILE A 158 12.40 2.51 -10.80
CA ILE A 158 12.38 2.86 -12.22
C ILE A 158 12.86 4.32 -12.34
N THR A 159 13.66 4.59 -13.37
CA THR A 159 14.14 5.94 -13.68
C THR A 159 13.98 6.26 -15.15
N SER A 160 13.68 7.52 -15.45
CA SER A 160 13.74 8.11 -16.79
C SER A 160 14.60 9.36 -16.70
N ALA A 161 15.70 9.38 -17.46
CA ALA A 161 16.66 10.48 -17.43
C ALA A 161 16.12 11.70 -18.19
N LYS A 162 15.35 11.49 -19.25
CA LYS A 162 14.77 12.57 -20.05
C LYS A 162 13.69 13.34 -19.29
N ASN A 163 13.01 12.68 -18.35
CA ASN A 163 11.88 13.23 -17.62
C ASN A 163 12.18 13.52 -16.14
N ASP A 164 13.45 13.44 -15.73
CA ASP A 164 13.90 13.61 -14.33
C ASP A 164 13.05 12.80 -13.32
N LEU A 165 12.77 11.54 -13.67
CA LEU A 165 11.92 10.65 -12.90
C LEU A 165 12.77 9.63 -12.14
N GLU A 166 12.48 9.49 -10.85
CA GLU A 166 12.82 8.31 -10.05
C GLU A 166 11.59 7.87 -9.27
N ARG A 167 11.03 6.73 -9.66
CA ARG A 167 9.91 6.09 -8.96
C ARG A 167 10.42 4.89 -8.17
N THR A 168 9.95 4.76 -6.95
CA THR A 168 10.31 3.66 -6.03
C THR A 168 9.07 2.89 -5.59
N PHE A 169 9.20 1.58 -5.45
CA PHE A 169 8.10 0.66 -5.17
C PHE A 169 8.38 -0.15 -3.90
N THR A 170 7.35 -0.44 -3.09
CA THR A 170 7.52 -1.20 -1.83
C THR A 170 6.55 -2.36 -1.78
#